data_AF-A0A2N5F4M3-F1
#
_entry.id   AF-A0A2N5F4M3-F1
#
_cell.length_a   1.000
_cell.length_b   1.000
_cell.length_c   1.000
_cell.angle_alpha   90.00
_cell.angle_beta   90.00
_cell.angle_gamma   90.00
#
_symmetry.space_group_name_H-M   'P 1'
#
loop_
_entity.id
_entity.type
_entity.pdbx_description
1 polymer ?
#
loop_
_entity_poly.entity_id
_entity_poly.type
_entity_poly.pdbx_seq_one_letter_code
_entity_poly.pdbx_strand_id
1 'polypeptide(L)'
;MTMDSEYPQDEKTVLLDREGLGPVRGAVTDYPSPPRFEQLEDRMIYTAHLQGAPPFKMGSNIVLAAAWELLLQVVQLKAGPGRESLQALNDQLSSGVNAFEARALHQGVENSQVMSARYVLCSVIDEAVVTTSWGSRSDWSKTSLLSRFHNETFGGEKFFQLLERLSRDPVKHVAMLELMYVCLSLGFEGKYRVMERGRVQLETLHDAVYRQIRHVRGDRLPVCISPETGRASQARIRLVSTTWVVICVVACLLAMYSGFAWMLGQERMTALQPFQSSVSVPSRTPL
;
A
#
# COMPACT_ATOMS: atom_id res chain seq x y z
N MET A 1 -51.47 8.86 -56.50
CA MET A 1 -50.83 8.02 -57.52
C MET A 1 -49.45 8.62 -57.75
N THR A 2 -48.52 8.25 -56.87
CA THR A 2 -47.16 8.80 -56.76
C THR A 2 -46.22 7.87 -57.53
N MET A 3 -45.55 8.40 -58.56
CA MET A 3 -44.51 7.67 -59.29
C MET A 3 -43.21 7.70 -58.48
N ASP A 4 -42.78 6.53 -58.03
CA ASP A 4 -41.43 6.29 -57.53
C ASP A 4 -40.44 6.42 -58.70
N SER A 5 -39.43 7.29 -58.54
CA SER A 5 -38.30 7.39 -59.47
C SER A 5 -37.08 6.77 -58.79
N GLU A 6 -36.83 5.52 -59.14
CA GLU A 6 -35.67 4.73 -58.74
C GLU A 6 -34.44 5.20 -59.54
N TYR A 7 -33.42 5.74 -58.86
CA TYR A 7 -32.13 6.09 -59.47
C TYR A 7 -31.18 4.89 -59.38
N PRO A 8 -30.62 4.37 -60.49
CA PRO A 8 -29.61 3.33 -60.42
C PRO A 8 -28.27 3.88 -59.90
N GLN A 9 -27.66 3.12 -58.99
CA GLN A 9 -26.32 3.33 -58.45
C GLN A 9 -25.22 3.13 -59.51
N ASP A 10 -24.16 3.92 -59.34
CA ASP A 10 -22.75 3.57 -59.63
C ASP A 10 -22.23 3.75 -61.06
N GLU A 11 -22.19 5.00 -61.55
CA GLU A 11 -21.24 5.38 -62.61
C GLU A 11 -19.84 5.62 -62.01
N LYS A 12 -19.08 4.54 -61.82
CA LYS A 12 -17.67 4.64 -61.46
C LYS A 12 -16.84 4.87 -62.73
N THR A 13 -16.39 6.11 -62.95
CA THR A 13 -15.44 6.43 -64.03
C THR A 13 -14.10 5.75 -63.76
N VAL A 14 -13.72 4.75 -64.55
CA VAL A 14 -12.44 4.05 -64.44
C VAL A 14 -11.43 4.70 -65.39
N LEU A 15 -10.39 5.33 -64.83
CA LEU A 15 -9.27 5.84 -65.59
C LEU A 15 -8.32 4.67 -65.94
N LEU A 16 -8.12 4.44 -67.24
CA LEU A 16 -7.22 3.44 -67.79
C LEU A 16 -6.07 4.16 -68.49
N ASP A 17 -4.86 3.61 -68.41
CA ASP A 17 -3.74 4.07 -69.22
C ASP A 17 -3.91 3.63 -70.70
N ARG A 18 -3.11 4.18 -71.61
CA ARG A 18 -3.16 3.95 -73.06
C ARG A 18 -3.01 2.48 -73.47
N GLU A 19 -2.48 1.65 -72.58
CA GLU A 19 -2.31 0.19 -72.76
C GLU A 19 -3.38 -0.66 -72.04
N GLY A 20 -4.41 -0.04 -71.46
CA GLY A 20 -5.56 -0.73 -70.86
C GLY A 20 -5.32 -1.32 -69.46
N LEU A 21 -4.20 -1.00 -68.82
CA LEU A 21 -3.89 -1.43 -67.45
C LEU A 21 -4.42 -0.39 -66.44
N GLY A 22 -5.21 -0.87 -65.48
CA GLY A 22 -5.68 -0.06 -64.35
C GLY A 22 -4.60 0.13 -63.28
N PRO A 23 -4.73 1.14 -62.40
CA PRO A 23 -3.74 1.38 -61.34
C PRO A 23 -3.60 0.17 -60.42
N VAL A 24 -2.37 -0.12 -60.00
CA VAL A 24 -2.04 -1.19 -59.05
C VAL A 24 -2.84 -0.97 -57.77
N ARG A 25 -3.78 -1.87 -57.47
CA ARG A 25 -4.54 -1.88 -56.20
C ARG A 25 -3.66 -2.44 -55.09
N GLY A 26 -2.73 -1.63 -54.62
CA GLY A 26 -1.96 -1.85 -53.40
C GLY A 26 -2.19 -0.71 -52.42
N ALA A 27 -2.18 -1.00 -51.12
CA ALA A 27 -2.22 0.06 -50.11
C ALA A 27 -0.98 0.97 -50.29
N VAL A 28 -1.19 2.28 -50.34
CA VAL A 28 -0.12 3.28 -50.53
C VAL A 28 0.75 3.42 -49.26
N THR A 29 0.38 2.77 -48.15
CA THR A 29 1.03 2.91 -46.86
C THR A 29 1.17 1.56 -46.15
N ASP A 30 2.34 1.26 -45.58
CA ASP A 30 2.63 0.08 -44.73
C ASP A 30 2.04 0.17 -43.31
N TYR A 31 1.02 1.01 -43.08
CA TYR A 31 0.42 1.13 -41.76
C TYR A 31 -0.40 -0.12 -41.42
N PRO A 32 -0.19 -0.76 -40.25
CA PRO A 32 -1.11 -1.78 -39.78
C PRO A 32 -2.51 -1.15 -39.61
N SER A 33 -3.53 -1.89 -40.02
CA SER A 33 -4.94 -1.50 -39.99
C SER A 33 -5.30 -0.78 -38.68
N PRO A 34 -6.08 0.31 -38.72
CA PRO A 34 -6.49 1.01 -37.51
C PRO A 34 -7.22 0.05 -36.56
N PRO A 35 -6.97 0.14 -35.23
CA PRO A 35 -7.59 -0.76 -34.26
C PRO A 35 -9.12 -0.66 -34.34
N ARG A 36 -9.80 -1.81 -34.21
CA ARG A 36 -11.26 -1.89 -34.25
C ARG A 36 -11.88 -1.01 -33.15
N PHE A 37 -13.03 -0.42 -33.44
CA PHE A 37 -13.80 0.43 -32.52
C PHE A 37 -14.04 -0.23 -31.14
N GLU A 38 -14.21 -1.54 -31.07
CA GLU A 38 -14.37 -2.30 -29.81
C GLU A 38 -13.15 -2.17 -28.87
N GLN A 39 -11.93 -2.11 -29.40
CA GLN A 39 -10.72 -1.90 -28.59
C GLN A 39 -10.60 -0.46 -28.05
N LEU A 40 -11.25 0.49 -28.70
CA LEU A 40 -11.35 1.87 -28.23
C LEU A 40 -12.41 2.00 -27.13
N GLU A 41 -13.52 1.27 -27.24
CA GLU A 41 -14.56 1.21 -26.21
C GLU A 41 -14.05 0.57 -24.92
N ASP A 42 -13.34 -0.56 -24.98
CA ASP A 42 -12.72 -1.17 -23.79
C ASP A 42 -11.71 -0.22 -23.11
N ARG A 43 -10.96 0.56 -23.91
CA ARG A 43 -10.06 1.60 -23.38
C ARG A 43 -10.83 2.79 -22.79
N MET A 44 -12.00 3.15 -23.33
CA MET A 44 -12.84 4.23 -22.82
C MET A 44 -13.59 3.85 -21.54
N ILE A 45 -14.06 2.60 -21.43
CA ILE A 45 -14.71 2.06 -20.23
C ILE A 45 -13.70 2.04 -19.07
N TYR A 46 -12.45 1.68 -19.37
CA TYR A 46 -11.36 1.74 -18.41
C TYR A 46 -11.02 3.16 -17.93
N THR A 47 -11.00 4.16 -18.84
CA THR A 47 -10.69 5.56 -18.45
C THR A 47 -11.84 6.22 -17.69
N ALA A 48 -13.09 5.83 -17.92
CA ALA A 48 -14.25 6.37 -17.21
C ALA A 48 -14.25 6.04 -15.70
N HIS A 49 -13.78 4.84 -15.31
CA HIS A 49 -13.66 4.45 -13.90
C HIS A 49 -12.59 5.26 -13.11
N LEU A 50 -11.70 5.98 -13.79
CA LEU A 50 -10.67 6.82 -13.14
C LEU A 50 -11.17 8.20 -12.70
N GLN A 51 -12.40 8.60 -13.03
CA GLN A 51 -12.91 9.96 -12.77
C GLN A 51 -13.46 10.18 -11.33
N GLY A 52 -13.36 9.19 -10.44
CA GLY A 52 -14.07 9.18 -9.15
C GLY A 52 -13.38 9.75 -7.90
N ALA A 53 -12.17 10.30 -7.97
CA ALA A 53 -11.52 10.86 -6.78
C ALA A 53 -10.79 12.17 -7.10
N PRO A 54 -11.07 13.28 -6.38
CA PRO A 54 -10.27 14.49 -6.53
C PRO A 54 -8.83 14.17 -6.10
N PRO A 55 -7.80 14.50 -6.91
CA PRO A 55 -6.42 14.23 -6.53
C PRO A 55 -6.11 15.01 -5.25
N PHE A 56 -5.80 14.31 -4.17
CA PHE A 56 -5.19 14.89 -2.99
C PHE A 56 -3.93 15.62 -3.47
N LYS A 57 -3.91 16.96 -3.38
CA LYS A 57 -2.82 17.80 -3.88
C LYS A 57 -1.57 17.63 -2.99
N MET A 58 -0.85 16.53 -3.16
CA MET A 58 0.53 16.39 -2.74
C MET A 58 1.39 17.09 -3.79
N GLY A 59 1.60 18.39 -3.59
CA GLY A 59 2.34 19.21 -4.54
C GLY A 59 3.77 18.70 -4.69
N SER A 60 4.08 18.07 -5.84
CA SER A 60 5.38 17.96 -6.54
C SER A 60 5.86 16.56 -6.95
N ASN A 61 5.08 15.49 -6.74
CA ASN A 61 5.46 14.16 -7.27
C ASN A 61 4.29 13.45 -7.98
N ILE A 62 4.34 13.50 -9.31
CA ILE A 62 3.34 12.91 -10.23
C ILE A 62 3.32 11.38 -10.10
N VAL A 63 4.49 10.74 -10.01
CA VAL A 63 4.61 9.27 -9.91
C VAL A 63 3.98 8.78 -8.61
N LEU A 64 4.28 9.44 -7.50
CA LEU A 64 3.71 9.10 -6.19
C LEU A 64 2.20 9.33 -6.16
N ALA A 65 1.73 10.44 -6.73
CA ALA A 65 0.30 10.73 -6.81
C ALA A 65 -0.45 9.67 -7.64
N ALA A 66 0.10 9.23 -8.76
CA ALA A 66 -0.49 8.16 -9.57
C ALA A 66 -0.51 6.80 -8.84
N ALA A 67 0.47 6.55 -7.97
CA ALA A 67 0.62 5.31 -7.20
C ALA A 67 -0.19 5.27 -5.90
N TRP A 68 -0.71 6.41 -5.43
CA TRP A 68 -1.33 6.55 -4.11
C TRP A 68 -2.42 5.51 -3.81
N GLU A 69 -3.37 5.32 -4.72
CA GLU A 69 -4.44 4.34 -4.57
C GLU A 69 -3.93 2.91 -4.38
N LEU A 70 -2.86 2.55 -5.10
CA LEU A 70 -2.26 1.23 -4.98
C LEU A 70 -1.51 1.06 -3.64
N LEU A 71 -0.85 2.11 -3.17
CA LEU A 71 -0.20 2.13 -1.85
C LEU A 71 -1.22 2.02 -0.71
N LEU A 72 -2.40 2.64 -0.84
CA LEU A 72 -3.49 2.48 0.13
C LEU A 72 -3.99 1.03 0.18
N GLN A 73 -4.13 0.36 -0.97
CA GLN A 73 -4.48 -1.07 -1.00
C GLN A 73 -3.43 -1.93 -0.28
N VAL A 74 -2.14 -1.63 -0.44
CA VAL A 74 -1.06 -2.32 0.30
C VAL A 74 -1.22 -2.18 1.81
N VAL A 75 -1.57 -0.98 2.29
CA VAL A 75 -1.81 -0.75 3.73
C VAL A 75 -3.01 -1.55 4.22
N GLN A 76 -4.10 -1.58 3.45
CA GLN A 76 -5.29 -2.35 3.78
C GLN A 76 -5.02 -3.86 3.81
N LEU A 77 -4.21 -4.37 2.86
CA LEU A 77 -3.83 -5.79 2.82
C LEU A 77 -3.11 -6.25 4.08
N LYS A 78 -2.22 -5.42 4.61
CA LYS A 78 -1.52 -5.71 5.87
C LYS A 78 -2.46 -5.78 7.08
N ALA A 79 -3.60 -5.08 7.03
CA ALA A 79 -4.59 -5.04 8.12
C ALA A 79 -5.75 -6.04 7.94
N GLY A 80 -6.01 -6.51 6.72
CA GLY A 80 -7.18 -7.29 6.37
C GLY A 80 -7.09 -8.78 6.75
N PRO A 81 -8.18 -9.40 7.23
CA PRO A 81 -8.25 -10.85 7.34
C PRO A 81 -8.34 -11.46 5.92
N GLY A 82 -7.46 -12.40 5.58
CA GLY A 82 -7.39 -13.07 4.26
C GLY A 82 -8.61 -13.95 3.96
N ARG A 83 -9.77 -13.32 3.76
CA ARG A 83 -11.06 -13.96 3.47
C ARG A 83 -11.34 -14.07 1.96
N GLU A 84 -10.61 -13.31 1.14
CA GLU A 84 -10.78 -13.28 -0.31
C GLU A 84 -9.96 -14.38 -1.00
N SER A 85 -10.39 -14.82 -2.18
CA SER A 85 -9.62 -15.78 -2.97
C SER A 85 -8.34 -15.13 -3.48
N LEU A 86 -7.24 -15.90 -3.49
CA LEU A 86 -5.93 -15.41 -3.94
C LEU A 86 -5.96 -14.87 -5.37
N GLN A 87 -6.77 -15.49 -6.22
CA GLN A 87 -6.95 -15.09 -7.62
C GLN A 87 -7.68 -13.75 -7.73
N ALA A 88 -8.78 -13.55 -7.00
CA ALA A 88 -9.50 -12.28 -7.01
C ALA A 88 -8.61 -11.13 -6.51
N LEU A 89 -7.82 -11.38 -5.46
CA LEU A 89 -6.84 -10.42 -4.97
C LEU A 89 -5.77 -10.10 -6.02
N ASN A 90 -5.25 -11.11 -6.71
CA ASN A 90 -4.25 -10.90 -7.76
C ASN A 90 -4.80 -10.06 -8.91
N ASP A 91 -6.03 -10.33 -9.34
CA ASP A 91 -6.67 -9.61 -10.42
C ASP A 91 -7.00 -8.16 -10.02
N GLN A 92 -7.45 -7.93 -8.79
CA GLN A 92 -7.66 -6.59 -8.24
C GLN A 92 -6.35 -5.79 -8.22
N LEU A 93 -5.28 -6.37 -7.68
CA LEU A 93 -3.98 -5.69 -7.63
C LEU A 93 -3.37 -5.48 -9.02
N SER A 94 -3.53 -6.44 -9.93
CA SER A 94 -3.10 -6.31 -11.32
C SER A 94 -3.82 -5.18 -12.03
N SER A 95 -5.14 -5.05 -11.81
CA SER A 95 -5.91 -3.91 -12.30
C SER A 95 -5.41 -2.59 -11.70
N GLY A 96 -5.10 -2.57 -10.40
CA GLY A 96 -4.51 -1.40 -9.74
C GLY A 96 -3.15 -0.99 -10.31
N VAL A 97 -2.29 -1.95 -10.65
CA VAL A 97 -1.00 -1.72 -11.31
C VAL A 97 -1.19 -1.14 -12.72
N ASN A 98 -2.10 -1.70 -13.51
CA ASN A 98 -2.43 -1.16 -14.83
C ASN A 98 -2.99 0.27 -14.71
N ALA A 99 -3.80 0.53 -13.68
CA ALA A 99 -4.39 1.85 -13.42
C ALA A 99 -3.33 2.88 -13.07
N PHE A 100 -2.34 2.48 -12.27
CA PHE A 100 -1.15 3.28 -12.03
C PHE A 100 -0.40 3.60 -13.33
N GLU A 101 -0.10 2.59 -14.15
CA GLU A 101 0.65 2.76 -15.40
C GLU A 101 -0.05 3.73 -16.35
N ALA A 102 -1.35 3.53 -16.57
CA ALA A 102 -2.15 4.40 -17.43
C ALA A 102 -2.21 5.84 -16.91
N ARG A 103 -2.41 6.04 -15.60
CA ARG A 103 -2.41 7.38 -14.98
C ARG A 103 -1.06 8.07 -15.11
N ALA A 104 0.03 7.36 -14.84
CA ALA A 104 1.38 7.94 -14.89
C ALA A 104 1.76 8.35 -16.32
N LEU A 105 1.47 7.50 -17.31
CA LEU A 105 1.69 7.82 -18.72
C LEU A 105 0.83 9.01 -19.18
N HIS A 106 -0.46 9.04 -18.79
CA HIS A 106 -1.36 10.16 -19.11
C HIS A 106 -0.88 11.49 -18.50
N GLN A 107 -0.23 11.46 -17.33
CA GLN A 107 0.34 12.64 -16.68
C GLN A 107 1.72 13.03 -17.22
N GLY A 108 2.21 12.37 -18.29
CA GLY A 108 3.46 12.73 -18.97
C GLY A 108 4.74 12.18 -18.32
N VAL A 109 4.63 11.17 -17.45
CA VAL A 109 5.80 10.50 -16.89
C VAL A 109 6.50 9.68 -17.98
N GLU A 110 7.83 9.74 -18.04
CA GLU A 110 8.62 8.98 -19.00
C GLU A 110 8.37 7.46 -18.84
N ASN A 111 8.19 6.74 -19.95
CA ASN A 111 7.91 5.30 -19.91
C ASN A 111 8.96 4.50 -19.11
N SER A 112 10.26 4.84 -19.22
CA SER A 112 11.30 4.16 -18.44
C SER A 112 11.13 4.32 -16.92
N GLN A 113 10.66 5.50 -16.49
CA GLN A 113 10.34 5.81 -15.11
C GLN A 113 9.07 5.09 -14.66
N VAL A 114 8.03 5.03 -15.50
CA VAL A 114 6.81 4.26 -15.22
C VAL A 114 7.13 2.78 -15.03
N MET A 115 7.95 2.19 -15.91
CA MET A 115 8.37 0.78 -15.80
C MET A 115 9.17 0.52 -14.52
N SER A 116 10.05 1.45 -14.14
CA SER A 116 10.82 1.36 -12.89
C SER A 116 9.92 1.48 -11.65
N ALA A 117 8.95 2.39 -11.67
CA ALA A 117 7.96 2.54 -10.60
C ALA A 117 7.04 1.32 -10.49
N ARG A 118 6.60 0.77 -11.62
CA ARG A 118 5.81 -0.47 -11.67
C ARG A 118 6.57 -1.64 -11.04
N TYR A 119 7.86 -1.77 -11.34
CA TYR A 119 8.73 -2.78 -10.71
C TYR A 119 8.78 -2.62 -9.19
N VAL A 120 9.00 -1.40 -8.72
CA VAL A 120 9.03 -1.05 -7.29
C VAL A 120 7.71 -1.41 -6.62
N LEU A 121 6.58 -1.00 -7.21
CA LEU A 121 5.24 -1.26 -6.67
C LEU A 121 4.93 -2.76 -6.61
N CYS A 122 5.17 -3.51 -7.69
CA CYS A 122 5.00 -4.96 -7.69
C CYS A 122 5.84 -5.65 -6.61
N SER A 123 7.11 -5.24 -6.45
CA SER A 123 8.00 -5.78 -5.41
C SER A 123 7.45 -5.55 -4.00
N VAL A 124 6.92 -4.35 -3.75
CA VAL A 124 6.37 -3.96 -2.44
C VAL A 124 5.06 -4.68 -2.14
N ILE A 125 4.18 -4.80 -3.13
CA ILE A 125 2.92 -5.52 -3.00
C ILE A 125 3.16 -7.01 -2.74
N ASP A 126 4.05 -7.63 -3.52
CA ASP A 126 4.36 -9.05 -3.36
C ASP A 126 4.94 -9.35 -1.97
N GLU A 127 5.83 -8.49 -1.47
CA GLU A 127 6.32 -8.64 -0.10
C GLU A 127 5.23 -8.40 0.94
N ALA A 128 4.36 -7.39 0.74
CA ALA A 128 3.25 -7.13 1.65
C ALA A 128 2.30 -8.33 1.76
N VAL A 129 1.99 -9.00 0.64
CA VAL A 129 1.16 -10.21 0.64
C VAL A 129 1.88 -11.36 1.35
N VAL A 130 3.14 -11.66 1.00
CA VAL A 130 3.90 -12.77 1.60
C VAL A 130 4.14 -12.57 3.10
N THR A 131 4.21 -11.33 3.58
CA THR A 131 4.40 -11.00 5.00
C THR A 131 3.12 -11.09 5.82
N THR A 132 1.95 -11.25 5.20
CA THR A 132 0.70 -11.52 5.94
C THR A 132 0.67 -12.94 6.52
N SER A 133 -0.15 -13.15 7.55
CA SER A 133 -0.32 -14.45 8.21
C SER A 133 -0.86 -15.54 7.28
N TRP A 134 -1.69 -15.15 6.30
CA TRP A 134 -2.29 -16.05 5.31
C TRP A 134 -1.44 -16.16 4.03
N GLY A 135 -0.78 -15.09 3.59
CA GLY A 135 -0.02 -15.07 2.34
C GLY A 135 1.23 -15.93 2.37
N SER A 136 1.91 -16.04 3.53
CA SER A 136 3.08 -16.92 3.69
C SER A 136 2.81 -18.41 3.46
N ARG A 137 1.54 -18.84 3.60
CA ARG A 137 1.09 -20.24 3.39
C ARG A 137 0.44 -20.46 2.01
N SER A 138 0.38 -19.41 1.20
CA SER A 138 -0.30 -19.42 -0.09
C SER A 138 0.66 -19.68 -1.26
N ASP A 139 0.11 -20.04 -2.41
CA ASP A 139 0.85 -20.18 -3.67
C ASP A 139 1.18 -18.83 -4.35
N TRP A 140 1.13 -17.69 -3.64
CA TRP A 140 1.36 -16.35 -4.21
C TRP A 140 2.70 -16.22 -4.91
N SER A 141 3.73 -16.94 -4.46
CA SER A 141 5.05 -16.93 -5.11
C SER A 141 5.03 -17.40 -6.57
N LYS A 142 4.05 -18.23 -6.95
CA LYS A 142 3.85 -18.73 -8.33
C LYS A 142 3.07 -17.76 -9.21
N THR A 143 2.22 -16.93 -8.60
CA THR A 143 1.34 -15.99 -9.29
C THR A 143 1.65 -14.53 -8.95
N SER A 144 2.86 -14.26 -8.47
CA SER A 144 3.24 -12.93 -7.97
C SER A 144 3.10 -11.86 -9.06
N LEU A 145 2.84 -10.62 -8.63
CA LEU A 145 2.71 -9.53 -9.58
C LEU A 145 4.03 -9.30 -10.31
N LEU A 146 5.17 -9.39 -9.62
CA LEU A 146 6.48 -9.26 -10.24
C LEU A 146 6.72 -10.33 -11.32
N SER A 147 6.25 -11.56 -11.11
CA SER A 147 6.36 -12.61 -12.11
C SER A 147 5.47 -12.30 -13.32
N ARG A 148 4.22 -11.88 -13.09
CA ARG A 148 3.26 -11.53 -14.15
C ARG A 148 3.73 -10.34 -15.01
N PHE A 149 4.31 -9.33 -14.38
CA PHE A 149 4.59 -8.03 -14.97
C PHE A 149 6.04 -7.83 -15.43
N HIS A 150 6.98 -8.56 -14.84
CA HIS A 150 8.41 -8.43 -15.11
C HIS A 150 9.10 -9.77 -15.35
N ASN A 151 8.38 -10.90 -15.29
CA ASN A 151 8.94 -12.24 -15.41
C ASN A 151 10.06 -12.52 -14.38
N GLU A 152 9.89 -11.97 -13.18
CA GLU A 152 10.85 -12.08 -12.08
C GLU A 152 10.17 -12.52 -10.77
N THR A 153 10.84 -13.35 -9.99
CA THR A 153 10.28 -13.92 -8.75
C THR A 153 10.88 -13.32 -7.47
N PHE A 154 11.94 -12.50 -7.58
CA PHE A 154 12.61 -11.91 -6.42
C PHE A 154 13.02 -10.45 -6.66
N GLY A 155 12.15 -9.52 -6.23
CA GLY A 155 12.36 -8.07 -6.37
C GLY A 155 13.13 -7.42 -5.22
N GLY A 156 13.30 -8.14 -4.11
CA GLY A 156 13.85 -7.62 -2.86
C GLY A 156 15.30 -7.15 -2.94
N GLU A 157 16.09 -7.62 -3.91
CA GLU A 157 17.47 -7.16 -4.13
C GLU A 157 17.54 -6.04 -5.17
N LYS A 158 16.88 -6.23 -6.31
CA LYS A 158 16.85 -5.28 -7.42
C LYS A 158 16.20 -3.95 -7.06
N PHE A 159 15.26 -3.93 -6.12
CA PHE A 159 14.77 -2.69 -5.51
C PHE A 159 15.94 -1.83 -5.00
N PHE A 160 16.86 -2.43 -4.23
CA PHE A 160 17.99 -1.68 -3.67
C PHE A 160 19.09 -1.38 -4.69
N GLN A 161 19.28 -2.23 -5.70
CA GLN A 161 20.16 -1.92 -6.83
C GLN A 161 19.64 -0.71 -7.63
N LEU A 162 18.32 -0.63 -7.83
CA LEU A 162 17.66 0.53 -8.44
C LEU A 162 17.81 1.76 -7.55
N LEU A 163 17.57 1.63 -6.24
CA LEU A 163 17.73 2.73 -5.28
C LEU A 163 19.13 3.32 -5.35
N GLU A 164 20.16 2.47 -5.28
CA GLU A 164 21.56 2.89 -5.34
C GLU A 164 21.87 3.61 -6.65
N ARG A 165 21.36 3.10 -7.79
CA ARG A 165 21.54 3.73 -9.10
C ARG A 165 20.91 5.11 -9.16
N LEU A 166 19.66 5.25 -8.72
CA LEU A 166 18.92 6.51 -8.74
C LEU A 166 19.48 7.53 -7.74
N SER A 167 20.01 7.07 -6.61
CA SER A 167 20.71 7.90 -5.63
C SER A 167 22.01 8.51 -6.15
N ARG A 168 22.54 8.10 -7.31
CA ARG A 168 23.72 8.77 -7.92
C ARG A 168 23.40 10.14 -8.49
N ASP A 169 22.16 10.35 -8.93
CA ASP A 169 21.67 11.65 -9.44
C ASP A 169 20.28 11.94 -8.85
N PRO A 170 20.22 12.38 -7.58
CA PRO A 170 18.95 12.59 -6.90
C PRO A 170 18.16 13.78 -7.43
N VAL A 171 18.81 14.75 -8.06
CA VAL A 171 18.14 15.91 -8.65
C VAL A 171 17.26 15.45 -9.80
N LYS A 172 17.80 14.59 -10.67
CA LYS A 172 17.05 13.99 -11.78
C LYS A 172 15.98 12.99 -11.31
N HIS A 173 16.28 12.22 -10.27
CA HIS A 173 15.46 11.06 -9.87
C HIS A 173 14.65 11.26 -8.58
N VAL A 174 14.49 12.49 -8.09
CA VAL A 174 13.80 12.79 -6.81
C VAL A 174 12.41 12.17 -6.73
N ALA A 175 11.65 12.18 -7.82
CA ALA A 175 10.30 11.61 -7.83
C ALA A 175 10.29 10.10 -7.58
N MET A 176 11.26 9.35 -8.11
CA MET A 176 11.40 7.93 -7.83
C MET A 176 11.93 7.67 -6.42
N LEU A 177 12.91 8.46 -5.97
CA LEU A 177 13.46 8.33 -4.62
C LEU A 177 12.38 8.51 -3.56
N GLU A 178 11.46 9.44 -3.76
CA GLU A 178 10.30 9.64 -2.88
C GLU A 178 9.33 8.47 -2.89
N LEU A 179 9.00 7.92 -4.05
CA LEU A 179 8.17 6.72 -4.13
C LEU A 179 8.82 5.58 -3.32
N MET A 180 10.10 5.34 -3.55
CA MET A 180 10.86 4.30 -2.85
C MET A 180 10.96 4.58 -1.35
N TYR A 181 11.13 5.83 -0.94
CA TYR A 181 11.11 6.24 0.47
C TYR A 181 9.75 5.96 1.13
N VAL A 182 8.64 6.24 0.44
CA VAL A 182 7.30 5.90 0.93
C VAL A 182 7.16 4.39 1.05
N CYS A 183 7.59 3.62 0.04
CA CYS A 183 7.58 2.15 0.10
C CYS A 183 8.38 1.59 1.30
N LEU A 184 9.56 2.13 1.59
CA LEU A 184 10.34 1.78 2.78
C LEU A 184 9.59 2.14 4.07
N SER A 185 8.94 3.30 4.09
CA SER A 185 8.15 3.77 5.25
C SER A 185 6.90 2.92 5.50
N LEU A 186 6.35 2.27 4.46
CA LEU A 186 5.29 1.26 4.56
C LEU A 186 5.80 -0.11 5.07
N GLY A 187 7.09 -0.23 5.33
CA GLY A 187 7.72 -1.43 5.89
C GLY A 187 8.13 -2.45 4.84
N PHE A 188 8.60 -2.00 3.67
CA PHE A 188 9.34 -2.85 2.74
C PHE A 188 10.75 -3.08 3.28
N GLU A 189 11.14 -4.35 3.44
CA GLU A 189 12.43 -4.80 3.94
C GLU A 189 13.30 -5.41 2.84
N GLY A 190 12.72 -6.14 1.88
CA GLY A 190 13.43 -6.81 0.79
C GLY A 190 14.58 -7.69 1.27
N LYS A 191 15.77 -7.56 0.65
CA LYS A 191 16.98 -8.33 1.02
C LYS A 191 17.41 -8.17 2.48
N TYR A 192 17.04 -7.07 3.15
CA TYR A 192 17.45 -6.81 4.54
C TYR A 192 16.66 -7.64 5.56
N ARG A 193 15.57 -8.29 5.17
CA ARG A 193 14.78 -9.18 6.06
C ARG A 193 15.57 -10.40 6.53
N VAL A 194 16.47 -10.92 5.70
CA VAL A 194 17.23 -12.16 5.97
C VAL A 194 18.69 -11.88 6.35
N MET A 195 19.13 -10.63 6.30
CA MET A 195 20.51 -10.24 6.55
C MET A 195 20.76 -10.03 8.05
N GLU A 196 21.95 -10.43 8.53
CA GLU A 196 22.38 -10.11 9.88
C GLU A 196 22.47 -8.59 10.08
N ARG A 197 21.85 -8.09 11.16
CA ARG A 197 21.69 -6.64 11.41
C ARG A 197 20.99 -5.88 10.28
N GLY A 198 20.25 -6.58 9.42
CA GLY A 198 19.62 -5.98 8.23
C GLY A 198 18.66 -4.84 8.56
N ARG A 199 17.93 -4.91 9.68
CA ARG A 199 17.05 -3.83 10.14
C ARG A 199 17.79 -2.52 10.43
N VAL A 200 18.96 -2.59 11.08
CA VAL A 200 19.77 -1.40 11.39
C VAL A 200 20.32 -0.78 10.10
N GLN A 201 20.74 -1.62 9.15
CA GLN A 201 21.20 -1.16 7.83
C GLN A 201 20.05 -0.51 7.04
N LEU A 202 18.85 -1.10 7.10
CA LEU A 202 17.65 -0.58 6.45
C LEU A 202 17.24 0.78 7.04
N GLU A 203 17.26 0.94 8.36
CA GLU A 203 17.01 2.23 9.03
C GLU A 203 18.05 3.28 8.59
N THR A 204 19.34 2.91 8.54
CA THR A 204 20.41 3.81 8.09
C THR A 204 20.21 4.25 6.64
N LEU A 205 19.80 3.32 5.78
CA LEU A 205 19.50 3.57 4.37
C LEU A 205 18.27 4.47 4.21
N HIS A 206 17.21 4.21 4.97
CA HIS A 206 16.00 5.04 5.01
C HIS A 206 16.31 6.50 5.37
N ASP A 207 17.12 6.71 6.43
CA ASP A 207 17.57 8.04 6.85
C ASP A 207 18.48 8.72 5.81
N ALA A 208 19.30 7.95 5.08
CA ALA A 208 20.14 8.48 4.01
C ALA A 208 19.30 8.98 2.83
N VAL A 209 18.32 8.19 2.38
CA VAL A 209 17.39 8.57 1.31
C VAL A 209 16.56 9.78 1.71
N TYR A 210 16.06 9.83 2.95
CA TYR A 210 15.33 10.99 3.46
C TYR A 210 16.16 12.28 3.40
N ARG A 211 17.40 12.24 3.89
CA ARG A 211 18.32 13.40 3.83
C ARG A 211 18.59 13.84 2.40
N GLN A 212 18.76 12.89 1.49
CA GLN A 212 18.98 13.16 0.08
C GLN A 212 17.78 13.87 -0.57
N ILE A 213 16.56 13.38 -0.32
CA ILE A 213 15.32 14.01 -0.80
C ILE A 213 15.17 15.43 -0.23
N ARG A 214 15.41 15.59 1.08
CA ARG A 214 15.36 16.90 1.75
C ARG A 214 16.38 17.88 1.17
N HIS A 215 17.57 17.42 0.85
CA HIS A 215 18.61 18.24 0.24
C HIS A 215 18.19 18.76 -1.14
N VAL A 216 17.60 17.90 -1.98
CA VAL A 216 17.15 18.29 -3.34
C VAL A 216 15.95 19.22 -3.31
N ARG A 217 14.95 18.98 -2.46
CA ARG A 217 13.75 19.83 -2.38
C ARG A 217 13.95 21.12 -1.59
N GLY A 218 15.02 21.20 -0.81
CA GLY A 218 15.21 22.24 0.20
C GLY A 218 14.16 22.16 1.32
N ASP A 219 14.23 23.09 2.27
CA ASP A 219 13.27 23.17 3.38
C ASP A 219 11.83 23.53 2.95
N ARG A 220 11.56 23.69 1.66
CA ARG A 220 10.24 23.95 1.10
C ARG A 220 9.54 22.65 0.72
N LEU A 221 9.03 21.96 1.74
CA LEU A 221 7.78 21.25 1.57
C LEU A 221 6.75 21.92 2.49
N PRO A 222 5.65 22.50 1.97
CA PRO A 222 4.43 22.58 2.73
C PRO A 222 3.88 21.15 2.82
N VAL A 223 4.52 20.32 3.65
CA VAL A 223 3.83 19.19 4.23
C VAL A 223 2.84 19.80 5.21
N CYS A 224 1.66 20.19 4.73
CA CYS A 224 0.51 20.39 5.60
C CYS A 224 0.03 19.02 6.08
N ILE A 225 0.90 18.32 6.83
CA ILE A 225 0.44 17.56 7.97
C ILE A 225 0.28 18.65 9.02
N SER A 226 -0.96 18.96 9.40
CA SER A 226 -1.25 19.88 10.49
C SER A 226 -0.28 19.64 11.66
N PRO A 227 0.23 20.69 12.32
CA PRO A 227 1.16 20.57 13.45
C PRO A 227 0.47 20.05 14.74
N GLU A 228 -0.60 19.25 14.60
CA GLU A 228 -1.34 18.64 15.70
C GLU A 228 -1.21 17.12 15.75
N THR A 229 -0.45 16.50 14.84
CA THR A 229 -0.07 15.10 15.03
C THR A 229 1.21 15.06 15.84
N GLY A 230 1.05 15.21 17.16
CA GLY A 230 2.08 14.82 18.11
C GLY A 230 2.63 13.45 17.72
N ARG A 231 3.95 13.39 17.48
CA ARG A 231 4.73 12.15 17.36
C ARG A 231 3.91 11.00 16.75
N ALA A 232 3.69 11.04 15.44
CA ALA A 232 3.48 9.81 14.70
C ALA A 232 4.80 9.03 14.76
N SER A 233 5.05 8.41 15.91
CA SER A 233 5.98 7.31 16.03
C SER A 233 5.55 6.32 14.97
N GLN A 234 6.44 6.03 14.02
CA GLN A 234 6.43 4.74 13.34
C GLN A 234 5.99 3.70 14.37
N ALA A 235 4.88 3.04 14.09
CA ALA A 235 4.39 1.93 14.89
C ALA A 235 5.41 0.78 14.77
N ARG A 236 6.58 0.95 15.41
CA ARG A 236 7.19 -0.11 16.15
C ARG A 236 6.09 -0.51 17.12
N ILE A 237 5.47 -1.66 16.85
CA ILE A 237 4.78 -2.45 17.85
C ILE A 237 5.88 -2.82 18.86
N ARG A 238 6.25 -1.84 19.68
CA ARG A 238 7.05 -2.04 20.87
C ARG A 238 6.11 -2.75 21.79
N LEU A 239 6.56 -3.93 22.18
CA LEU A 239 6.14 -4.73 23.30
C LEU A 239 6.19 -3.90 24.59
N VAL A 240 5.34 -2.90 24.67
CA VAL A 240 4.97 -2.05 25.79
C VAL A 240 3.44 -2.13 25.67
N SER A 241 2.77 -3.06 26.32
CA SER A 241 2.69 -3.02 27.78
C SER A 241 1.97 -4.25 28.36
N THR A 242 2.22 -5.48 27.89
CA THR A 242 1.63 -6.66 28.58
C THR A 242 2.00 -6.66 30.06
N THR A 243 3.24 -6.26 30.40
CA THR A 243 3.69 -6.08 31.78
C THR A 243 2.94 -4.98 32.52
N TRP A 244 2.69 -3.81 31.93
CA TRP A 244 1.93 -2.75 32.60
C TRP A 244 0.44 -3.08 32.75
N VAL A 245 -0.15 -3.78 31.78
CA VAL A 245 -1.52 -4.29 31.89
C VAL A 245 -1.60 -5.31 33.01
N VAL A 246 -0.63 -6.24 33.11
CA VAL A 246 -0.55 -7.18 34.24
C VAL A 246 -0.36 -6.46 35.57
N ILE A 247 0.49 -5.43 35.63
CA ILE A 247 0.69 -4.61 36.84
C ILE A 247 -0.62 -3.91 37.24
N CYS A 248 -1.34 -3.29 36.30
CA CYS A 248 -2.62 -2.65 36.58
C CYS A 248 -3.68 -3.66 37.05
N VAL A 249 -3.74 -4.85 36.43
CA VAL A 249 -4.68 -5.91 36.83
C VAL A 249 -4.35 -6.42 38.23
N VAL A 250 -3.08 -6.66 38.54
CA VAL A 250 -2.64 -7.09 39.88
C VAL A 250 -2.92 -6.00 40.93
N ALA A 251 -2.67 -4.73 40.60
CA ALA A 251 -2.98 -3.61 41.49
C ALA A 251 -4.49 -3.49 41.77
N CYS A 252 -5.34 -3.65 40.76
CA CYS A 252 -6.79 -3.67 40.93
C CYS A 252 -7.25 -4.84 41.80
N LEU A 253 -6.71 -6.04 41.60
CA LEU A 253 -7.03 -7.21 42.42
C LEU A 253 -6.61 -7.02 43.88
N LEU A 254 -5.43 -6.44 44.13
CA LEU A 254 -4.97 -6.14 45.49
C LEU A 254 -5.83 -5.08 46.18
N ALA A 255 -6.25 -4.03 45.47
CA ALA A 255 -7.15 -3.01 46.00
C ALA A 255 -8.53 -3.58 46.34
N MET A 256 -9.06 -4.48 45.49
CA MET A 256 -10.31 -5.16 45.75
C MET A 256 -10.18 -6.09 46.97
N TYR A 257 -9.10 -6.87 47.06
CA TYR A 257 -8.83 -7.75 48.19
C TYR A 257 -8.71 -6.99 49.52
N SER A 258 -7.97 -5.87 49.54
CA SER A 258 -7.81 -5.07 50.75
C SER A 258 -9.13 -4.43 51.19
N GLY A 259 -9.96 -3.97 50.25
CA GLY A 259 -11.31 -3.49 50.53
C GLY A 259 -12.20 -4.56 51.16
N PHE A 260 -12.22 -5.77 50.59
CA PHE A 260 -12.97 -6.90 51.16
C PHE A 260 -12.43 -7.32 52.53
N ALA A 261 -11.11 -7.37 52.71
CA ALA A 261 -10.50 -7.72 54.00
C ALA A 261 -10.84 -6.70 55.09
N TRP A 262 -10.89 -5.40 54.75
CA TRP A 262 -11.30 -4.35 55.68
C TRP A 262 -12.76 -4.48 56.08
N MET A 263 -13.66 -4.72 55.11
CA MET A 263 -15.08 -4.90 55.37
C MET A 263 -15.34 -6.13 56.24
N LEU A 264 -14.69 -7.25 55.94
CA LEU A 264 -14.75 -8.48 56.75
C LEU A 264 -14.14 -8.29 58.14
N GLY A 265 -13.14 -7.43 58.27
CA GLY A 265 -12.54 -7.06 59.56
C GLY A 265 -13.52 -6.27 60.45
N GLN A 266 -14.25 -5.31 59.87
CA GLN A 266 -15.29 -4.58 60.60
C GLN A 266 -16.43 -5.50 61.04
N GLU A 267 -16.92 -6.37 60.16
CA GLU A 267 -17.91 -7.40 60.49
C GLU A 267 -17.40 -8.34 61.60
N ARG A 268 -16.14 -8.81 61.51
CA ARG A 268 -15.52 -9.64 62.57
C ARG A 268 -15.44 -8.94 63.92
N MET A 269 -15.02 -7.67 63.96
CA MET A 269 -14.92 -6.93 65.22
C MET A 269 -16.29 -6.75 65.86
N THR A 270 -17.32 -6.49 65.05
CA THR A 270 -18.69 -6.32 65.52
C THR A 270 -19.27 -7.65 66.03
N ALA A 271 -18.97 -8.76 65.36
CA ALA A 271 -19.41 -10.10 65.78
C ALA A 271 -18.66 -10.66 67.00
N LEU A 272 -17.41 -10.25 67.24
CA LEU A 272 -16.57 -10.74 68.35
C LEU A 272 -16.72 -9.93 69.65
N GLN A 273 -17.23 -8.70 69.59
CA GLN A 273 -17.50 -7.86 70.76
C GLN A 273 -18.31 -8.56 71.88
N PRO A 274 -19.44 -9.26 71.60
CA PRO A 274 -20.21 -9.93 72.66
C PRO A 274 -19.49 -11.13 73.30
N PHE A 275 -18.52 -11.74 72.62
CA PHE A 275 -17.73 -12.85 73.16
C PHE A 275 -16.54 -12.37 74.00
N GLN A 276 -15.90 -11.25 73.64
CA GLN A 276 -14.78 -10.69 74.42
C GLN A 276 -15.22 -10.10 75.76
N SER A 277 -16.41 -9.49 75.84
CA SER A 277 -16.97 -8.99 77.10
C SER A 277 -17.25 -10.10 78.12
N SER A 278 -17.38 -11.35 77.67
CA SER A 278 -17.64 -12.49 78.54
C SER A 278 -16.37 -13.10 79.15
N VAL A 279 -15.18 -12.77 78.65
CA VAL A 279 -13.89 -13.37 79.09
C VAL A 279 -13.14 -12.48 80.08
N SER A 280 -13.45 -11.17 80.17
CA SER A 280 -12.83 -10.27 81.16
C SER A 280 -13.56 -10.30 82.52
N VAL A 281 -13.63 -11.45 83.17
CA VAL A 281 -13.85 -11.52 84.62
C VAL A 281 -12.47 -11.72 85.26
N PRO A 282 -11.89 -10.70 85.92
CA PRO A 282 -10.69 -10.93 86.71
C PRO A 282 -11.11 -11.77 87.91
N SER A 283 -10.56 -12.98 88.02
CA SER A 283 -10.64 -13.79 89.22
C SER A 283 -9.96 -13.03 90.38
N ARG A 284 -10.74 -12.23 91.10
CA ARG A 284 -10.37 -11.74 92.43
C ARG A 284 -10.36 -12.95 93.36
N THR A 285 -9.17 -13.44 93.67
CA THR A 285 -8.91 -14.32 94.81
C THR A 285 -9.19 -13.54 96.10
N PRO A 286 -10.14 -13.95 96.95
CA PRO A 286 -10.19 -13.46 98.32
C PRO A 286 -9.23 -14.27 99.20
N LEU A 287 -8.61 -13.54 100.13
CA LEU A 287 -7.77 -14.03 101.24
C LEU A 287 -8.48 -15.08 102.11
#